data_AF-A0A1F9FMW5-F1
#
_entry.id   AF-A0A1F9FMW5-F1
#
_cell.length_a   1.000
_cell.length_b   1.000
_cell.length_c   1.000
_cell.angle_alpha   90.00
_cell.angle_beta   90.00
_cell.angle_gamma   90.00
#
_symmetry.space_group_name_H-M   'P 1'
#
loop_
_entity.id
_entity.type
_entity.pdbx_description
1 polymer ?
#
loop_
_entity_poly.entity_id
_entity_poly.type
_entity_poly.pdbx_seq_one_letter_code
_entity_poly.pdbx_strand_id
1 'polypeptide(L)'
;MIEATAAPSHDQLVLLDALQRELPLVERPFADAARALHMSEAEVLAALRQARDAGWLVRVGPVFRPGRLGQSTLAAMAVPAARLEHVAALVSSFDEVNHNYQRDHPTHNLWFVVTAPDEARLRSVLDDIARKSGLDVLDLRLVREHHIDLAFSLVVDGARHRRPPALAQVEVARPAAADRVVAALQDGIPLVERPFADIARRLEVDEHELLASTRALLERGDIRRFGAVLAHRALGFTHNAMCVFAADAAIVDGAGERLAELPFVTLCYQRRAAPPRWPYTLYCMIHGKSADQVRAHAEEAARAAGLADVPRAILIGARCFKQRGAHYRAAAGRTAARVDAVHGLDDVDRRLIDVLQDGIAVEDHPFAAAARAAGIGEDEVVRRLGALRERGVLSRFGPLFDVERFGGHFTLVAMQVPAARFDDVTALINAVPEVAHNYAREHAFNVWFVLATETPARAQQVLRDIEQLTGLATLDLPRERAFHLGLRLQL
;
A
#
# COMPACT_ATOMS: atom_id res chain seq x y z
N MET A 1 -10.53 -28.46 -6.97
CA MET A 1 -10.23 -27.66 -8.18
C MET A 1 -10.56 -26.22 -7.84
N ILE A 2 -9.58 -25.46 -7.36
CA ILE A 2 -9.75 -24.01 -7.18
C ILE A 2 -9.72 -23.44 -8.59
N GLU A 3 -10.81 -22.80 -9.02
CA GLU A 3 -10.78 -22.00 -10.22
C GLU A 3 -9.62 -21.02 -10.07
N ALA A 4 -8.59 -21.17 -10.91
CA ALA A 4 -7.63 -20.11 -11.12
C ALA A 4 -8.44 -18.82 -11.27
N THR A 5 -8.10 -17.73 -10.56
CA THR A 5 -8.70 -16.41 -10.81
C THR A 5 -8.72 -16.23 -12.32
N ALA A 6 -9.92 -16.34 -12.92
CA ALA A 6 -10.02 -16.61 -14.34
C ALA A 6 -9.33 -15.47 -15.06
N ALA A 7 -8.31 -15.76 -15.89
CA ALA A 7 -7.58 -14.70 -16.56
C ALA A 7 -8.57 -13.71 -17.19
N PRO A 8 -8.37 -12.40 -17.02
CA PRO A 8 -9.34 -11.41 -17.49
C PRO A 8 -9.63 -11.64 -18.96
N SER A 9 -10.91 -11.54 -19.34
CA SER A 9 -11.31 -11.62 -20.73
C SER A 9 -10.66 -10.48 -21.53
N HIS A 10 -10.64 -10.63 -22.86
CA HIS A 10 -10.14 -9.56 -23.73
C HIS A 10 -10.86 -8.23 -23.48
N ASP A 11 -12.19 -8.26 -23.35
CA ASP A 11 -13.00 -7.06 -23.09
C ASP A 11 -12.69 -6.43 -21.73
N GLN A 12 -12.41 -7.25 -20.70
CA GLN A 12 -11.97 -6.77 -19.40
C GLN A 12 -10.59 -6.12 -19.48
N LEU A 13 -9.65 -6.70 -20.25
CA LEU A 13 -8.34 -6.10 -20.47
C LEU A 13 -8.45 -4.76 -21.23
N VAL A 14 -9.30 -4.67 -22.25
CA VAL A 14 -9.58 -3.43 -23.00
C VAL A 14 -10.17 -2.35 -22.09
N LEU A 15 -11.17 -2.70 -21.28
CA LEU A 15 -11.77 -1.80 -20.29
C LEU A 15 -10.73 -1.28 -19.30
N LEU A 16 -9.94 -2.19 -18.69
CA LEU A 16 -8.93 -1.83 -17.71
C LEU A 16 -7.81 -0.98 -18.34
N ASP A 17 -7.39 -1.28 -19.57
CA ASP A 17 -6.39 -0.50 -20.32
C ASP A 17 -6.87 0.92 -20.61
N ALA A 18 -8.14 1.08 -21.01
CA ALA A 18 -8.76 2.38 -21.25
C ALA A 18 -8.82 3.21 -19.96
N LEU A 19 -9.34 2.62 -18.87
CA LEU A 19 -9.55 3.30 -17.60
C LEU A 19 -8.27 3.56 -16.81
N GLN A 20 -7.19 2.81 -17.10
CA GLN A 20 -5.90 3.01 -16.46
C GLN A 20 -5.32 4.38 -16.82
N ARG A 21 -5.52 4.86 -18.04
CA ARG A 21 -4.85 6.09 -18.50
C ARG A 21 -5.52 7.32 -17.93
N GLU A 22 -6.81 7.45 -18.18
CA GLU A 22 -7.56 8.64 -17.84
C GLU A 22 -9.00 8.26 -17.49
N LEU A 23 -9.45 8.77 -16.35
CA LEU A 23 -10.84 8.81 -15.96
C LEU A 23 -11.21 10.29 -15.76
N PRO A 24 -12.23 10.80 -16.47
CA PRO A 24 -12.55 12.21 -16.47
C PRO A 24 -13.00 12.68 -15.09
N LEU A 25 -12.55 13.86 -14.67
CA LEU A 25 -12.95 14.48 -13.41
C LEU A 25 -14.31 15.19 -13.57
N VAL A 26 -15.38 14.41 -13.67
CA VAL A 26 -16.78 14.85 -13.78
C VAL A 26 -17.65 14.15 -12.72
N GLU A 27 -18.88 14.61 -12.50
CA GLU A 27 -19.79 14.07 -11.48
C GLU A 27 -20.07 12.56 -11.65
N ARG A 28 -20.19 12.09 -12.90
CA ARG A 28 -20.43 10.69 -13.28
C ARG A 28 -19.31 10.16 -14.19
N PRO A 29 -18.11 9.90 -13.63
CA PRO A 29 -16.95 9.55 -14.44
C PRO A 29 -17.10 8.19 -15.13
N PHE A 30 -17.82 7.25 -14.51
CA PHE A 30 -18.06 5.92 -15.07
C PHE A 30 -19.10 5.95 -16.20
N ALA A 31 -20.09 6.83 -16.16
CA ALA A 31 -21.00 7.06 -17.28
C ALA A 31 -20.27 7.62 -18.52
N ASP A 32 -19.30 8.52 -18.32
CA ASP A 32 -18.51 9.07 -19.42
C ASP A 32 -17.61 8.00 -20.04
N ALA A 33 -16.92 7.21 -19.20
CA ALA A 33 -16.14 6.07 -19.67
C ALA A 33 -17.01 5.02 -20.39
N ALA A 34 -18.21 4.74 -19.89
CA ALA A 34 -19.14 3.81 -20.51
C ALA A 34 -19.52 4.25 -21.93
N ARG A 35 -19.78 5.55 -22.14
CA ARG A 35 -20.03 6.10 -23.48
C ARG A 35 -18.84 5.90 -24.42
N ALA A 36 -17.62 6.12 -23.94
CA ALA A 36 -16.41 5.95 -24.73
C ALA A 36 -16.14 4.48 -25.11
N LEU A 37 -16.62 3.54 -24.31
CA LEU A 37 -16.43 2.10 -24.48
C LEU A 37 -17.64 1.37 -25.06
N HIS A 38 -18.70 2.10 -25.44
CA HIS A 38 -19.97 1.53 -25.91
C HIS A 38 -20.60 0.52 -24.93
N MET A 39 -20.48 0.80 -23.63
CA MET A 39 -21.06 0.04 -22.52
C MET A 39 -22.11 0.88 -21.79
N SER A 40 -22.92 0.25 -20.94
CA SER A 40 -23.68 0.95 -19.91
C SER A 40 -22.83 1.24 -18.67
N GLU A 41 -23.19 2.28 -17.90
CA GLU A 41 -22.48 2.60 -16.65
C GLU A 41 -22.53 1.44 -15.64
N ALA A 42 -23.64 0.71 -15.60
CA ALA A 42 -23.81 -0.45 -14.73
C ALA A 42 -22.82 -1.58 -15.09
N GLU A 43 -22.60 -1.85 -16.38
CA GLU A 43 -21.64 -2.85 -16.85
C GLU A 43 -20.20 -2.44 -16.51
N VAL A 44 -19.83 -1.17 -16.70
CA VAL A 44 -18.50 -0.66 -16.31
C VAL A 44 -18.27 -0.82 -14.81
N LEU A 45 -19.23 -0.41 -13.98
CA LEU A 45 -19.13 -0.53 -12.52
C LEU A 45 -19.06 -2.00 -12.08
N ALA A 46 -19.86 -2.88 -12.68
CA ALA A 46 -19.83 -4.31 -12.38
C ALA A 46 -18.47 -4.92 -12.74
N ALA A 47 -17.94 -4.62 -13.93
CA ALA A 47 -16.65 -5.11 -14.37
C ALA A 47 -15.48 -4.60 -13.50
N LEU A 48 -15.51 -3.33 -13.06
CA LEU A 48 -14.51 -2.79 -12.14
C LEU A 48 -14.58 -3.45 -10.74
N ARG A 49 -15.78 -3.71 -10.22
CA ARG A 49 -15.95 -4.42 -8.94
C ARG A 49 -15.44 -5.85 -9.05
N GLN A 50 -15.79 -6.55 -10.13
CA GLN A 50 -15.26 -7.89 -10.41
C GLN A 50 -13.73 -7.87 -10.50
N ALA A 51 -13.14 -6.90 -11.21
CA ALA A 51 -11.68 -6.76 -11.32
C ALA A 51 -11.02 -6.49 -9.97
N ARG A 52 -11.66 -5.74 -9.07
CA ARG A 52 -11.20 -5.54 -7.69
C ARG A 52 -11.27 -6.84 -6.89
N ASP A 53 -12.40 -7.52 -6.95
CA ASP A 53 -12.65 -8.74 -6.18
C ASP A 53 -11.77 -9.91 -6.67
N ALA A 54 -11.42 -9.93 -7.97
CA ALA A 54 -10.43 -10.83 -8.57
C ALA A 54 -8.97 -10.39 -8.34
N GLY A 55 -8.74 -9.24 -7.70
CA GLY A 55 -7.40 -8.74 -7.38
C GLY A 55 -6.62 -8.09 -8.52
N TRP A 56 -7.23 -7.81 -9.68
CA TRP A 56 -6.59 -7.12 -10.82
C TRP A 56 -6.59 -5.60 -10.65
N LEU A 57 -7.58 -5.05 -9.96
CA LEU A 57 -7.74 -3.63 -9.70
C LEU A 57 -7.40 -3.33 -8.24
N VAL A 58 -6.35 -2.54 -8.00
CA VAL A 58 -5.98 -2.08 -6.67
C VAL A 58 -6.92 -0.97 -6.22
N ARG A 59 -7.11 0.04 -7.07
CA ARG A 59 -8.02 1.17 -6.85
C ARG A 59 -8.24 1.95 -8.14
N VAL A 60 -9.24 2.84 -8.14
CA VAL A 60 -9.40 3.91 -9.13
C VAL A 60 -9.14 5.23 -8.44
N GLY A 61 -8.31 6.12 -8.99
CA GLY A 61 -8.05 7.42 -8.39
C GLY A 61 -6.75 8.08 -8.85
N PRO A 62 -6.22 9.05 -8.10
CA PRO A 62 -5.03 9.80 -8.50
C PRO A 62 -3.77 8.95 -8.38
N VAL A 63 -2.87 9.12 -9.34
CA VAL A 63 -1.46 8.74 -9.27
C VAL A 63 -0.67 10.01 -9.04
N PHE A 64 -0.12 10.16 -7.84
CA PHE A 64 0.59 11.38 -7.46
C PHE A 64 2.02 11.39 -7.96
N ARG A 65 2.54 12.60 -8.22
CA ARG A 65 3.94 12.78 -8.59
C ARG A 65 4.85 12.67 -7.35
N PRO A 66 5.92 11.85 -7.39
CA PRO A 66 6.91 11.81 -6.31
C PRO A 66 7.50 13.19 -6.01
N GLY A 67 7.82 13.46 -4.75
CA GLY A 67 8.47 14.72 -4.32
C GLY A 67 7.59 15.97 -4.29
N ARG A 68 6.36 15.92 -4.83
CA ARG A 68 5.42 17.06 -4.77
C ARG A 68 4.60 17.07 -3.49
N LEU A 69 4.11 15.92 -3.05
CA LEU A 69 3.23 15.81 -1.86
C LEU A 69 3.97 15.66 -0.52
N GLY A 70 5.24 15.29 -0.56
CA GLY A 70 6.08 14.99 0.60
C GLY A 70 7.46 14.50 0.15
N GLN A 71 8.33 14.19 1.10
CA GLN A 71 9.66 13.65 0.83
C GLN A 71 9.63 12.12 0.74
N SER A 72 10.42 11.54 -0.15
CA SER A 72 10.56 10.09 -0.25
C SER A 72 11.97 9.67 -0.58
N THR A 73 12.35 8.48 -0.13
CA THR A 73 13.62 7.87 -0.49
C THR A 73 13.48 6.37 -0.73
N LEU A 74 14.34 5.85 -1.60
CA LEU A 74 14.63 4.42 -1.61
C LEU A 74 15.72 4.19 -0.58
N ALA A 75 15.48 3.25 0.32
CA ALA A 75 16.42 2.87 1.34
C ALA A 75 16.83 1.40 1.16
N ALA A 76 18.06 1.11 1.55
CA ALA A 76 18.63 -0.23 1.47
C ALA A 76 19.43 -0.55 2.72
N MET A 77 19.39 -1.82 3.13
CA MET A 77 20.11 -2.32 4.30
C MET A 77 20.85 -3.61 3.95
N ALA A 78 22.04 -3.75 4.54
CA ALA A 78 22.82 -4.98 4.57
C ALA A 78 22.38 -5.82 5.78
N VAL A 79 21.40 -6.70 5.60
CA VAL A 79 20.82 -7.45 6.71
C VAL A 79 21.39 -8.88 6.75
N PRO A 80 22.01 -9.32 7.86
CA PRO A 80 22.41 -10.71 8.02
C PRO A 80 21.23 -11.65 7.78
N ALA A 81 21.42 -12.75 7.04
CA ALA A 81 20.34 -13.66 6.66
C ALA A 81 19.49 -14.12 7.86
N ALA A 82 20.14 -14.42 8.99
CA ALA A 82 19.48 -14.83 10.24
C ALA A 82 18.60 -13.74 10.89
N ARG A 83 18.78 -12.47 10.54
CA ARG A 83 18.01 -11.33 11.07
C ARG A 83 17.03 -10.76 10.06
N LEU A 84 17.01 -11.28 8.84
CA LEU A 84 16.27 -10.70 7.73
C LEU A 84 14.78 -10.56 8.03
N GLU A 85 14.15 -11.61 8.56
CA GLU A 85 12.72 -11.60 8.91
C GLU A 85 12.41 -10.55 9.97
N HIS A 86 13.18 -10.56 11.07
CA HIS A 86 12.96 -9.63 12.18
C HIS A 86 13.13 -8.17 11.73
N VAL A 87 14.18 -7.88 10.98
CA VAL A 87 14.45 -6.52 10.49
C VAL A 87 13.42 -6.11 9.43
N ALA A 88 13.01 -7.01 8.54
CA ALA A 88 11.96 -6.74 7.58
C ALA A 88 10.61 -6.44 8.27
N ALA A 89 10.24 -7.20 9.31
CA ALA A 89 9.03 -6.94 10.10
C ALA A 89 9.12 -5.59 10.84
N LEU A 90 10.27 -5.28 11.43
CA LEU A 90 10.54 -3.98 12.06
C LEU A 90 10.36 -2.84 11.04
N VAL A 91 11.00 -2.91 9.88
CA VAL A 91 10.89 -1.91 8.81
C VAL A 91 9.44 -1.79 8.34
N SER A 92 8.75 -2.91 8.13
CA SER A 92 7.35 -2.93 7.71
C SER A 92 6.40 -2.33 8.76
N SER A 93 6.77 -2.28 10.04
CA SER A 93 5.95 -1.67 11.11
C SER A 93 5.85 -0.15 11.02
N PHE A 94 6.75 0.52 10.30
CA PHE A 94 6.71 1.98 10.12
C PHE A 94 5.61 2.38 9.15
N ASP A 95 4.81 3.37 9.53
CA ASP A 95 3.70 3.84 8.72
C ASP A 95 4.17 4.52 7.42
N GLU A 96 5.34 5.14 7.49
CA GLU A 96 6.00 5.82 6.39
C GLU A 96 6.57 4.85 5.34
N VAL A 97 6.75 3.56 5.70
CA VAL A 97 7.21 2.54 4.76
C VAL A 97 6.03 2.02 3.94
N ASN A 98 6.10 2.17 2.61
CA ASN A 98 5.05 1.72 1.68
C ASN A 98 5.42 0.44 0.92
N HIS A 99 6.71 0.26 0.64
CA HIS A 99 7.29 -0.89 -0.06
C HIS A 99 8.42 -1.45 0.80
N ASN A 100 8.49 -2.77 0.93
CA ASN A 100 9.58 -3.48 1.57
C ASN A 100 9.79 -4.83 0.89
N TYR A 101 10.97 -5.04 0.31
CA TYR A 101 11.29 -6.19 -0.51
C TYR A 101 12.66 -6.75 -0.14
N GLN A 102 12.77 -8.07 -0.18
CA GLN A 102 14.07 -8.69 -0.36
C GLN A 102 14.44 -8.66 -1.84
N ARG A 103 15.68 -8.28 -2.13
CA ARG A 103 16.27 -8.42 -3.47
C ARG A 103 17.53 -9.24 -3.42
N ASP A 104 17.82 -9.91 -4.53
CA ASP A 104 19.06 -10.66 -4.73
C ASP A 104 20.21 -9.68 -4.98
N HIS A 105 20.96 -9.37 -3.93
CA HIS A 105 22.19 -8.58 -4.00
C HIS A 105 23.15 -9.00 -2.87
N PRO A 106 24.45 -9.19 -3.14
CA PRO A 106 25.39 -9.76 -2.17
C PRO A 106 25.58 -8.92 -0.90
N THR A 107 25.44 -7.60 -0.99
CA THR A 107 25.71 -6.70 0.14
C THR A 107 24.48 -6.00 0.71
N HIS A 108 23.39 -5.88 -0.05
CA HIS A 108 22.21 -5.11 0.36
C HIS A 108 20.97 -5.88 -0.05
N ASN A 109 20.46 -6.70 0.85
CA ASN A 109 19.40 -7.66 0.55
C ASN A 109 18.01 -7.14 0.92
N LEU A 110 17.87 -6.09 1.72
CA LEU A 110 16.57 -5.50 2.10
C LEU A 110 16.42 -4.10 1.50
N TRP A 111 15.33 -3.88 0.77
CA TRP A 111 15.05 -2.66 0.02
C TRP A 111 13.65 -2.16 0.34
N PHE A 112 13.54 -0.91 0.76
CA PHE A 112 12.26 -0.34 1.14
C PHE A 112 12.14 1.13 0.73
N VAL A 113 10.92 1.61 0.60
CA VAL A 113 10.65 3.02 0.25
C VAL A 113 9.99 3.67 1.45
N VAL A 114 10.59 4.77 1.92
CA VAL A 114 10.04 5.62 2.98
C VAL A 114 9.45 6.86 2.34
N THR A 115 8.23 7.20 2.72
CA THR A 115 7.54 8.45 2.33
C THR A 115 7.09 9.18 3.58
N ALA A 116 7.46 10.44 3.70
CA ALA A 116 7.21 11.29 4.84
C ALA A 116 6.67 12.66 4.38
N PRO A 117 5.94 13.39 5.24
CA PRO A 117 5.43 14.71 4.89
C PRO A 117 6.54 15.72 4.59
N ASP A 118 7.67 15.60 5.28
CA ASP A 118 8.79 16.52 5.16
C ASP A 118 10.15 15.82 5.37
N GLU A 119 11.19 16.60 5.17
CA GLU A 119 12.59 16.19 5.26
C GLU A 119 13.02 15.75 6.66
N ALA A 120 12.55 16.46 7.69
CA ALA A 120 12.91 16.19 9.07
C ALA A 120 12.30 14.86 9.53
N ARG A 121 11.03 14.62 9.19
CA ARG A 121 10.36 13.36 9.47
C ARG A 121 10.99 12.20 8.71
N LEU A 122 11.36 12.39 7.44
CA LEU A 122 12.05 11.36 6.66
C LEU A 122 13.34 10.92 7.35
N ARG A 123 14.19 11.88 7.76
CA ARG A 123 15.45 11.59 8.48
C ARG A 123 15.17 10.86 9.80
N SER A 124 14.24 11.37 10.60
CA SER A 124 13.87 10.74 11.88
C SER A 124 13.44 9.28 11.72
N VAL A 125 12.70 8.95 10.66
CA VAL A 125 12.28 7.55 10.40
C VAL A 125 13.47 6.68 10.02
N LEU A 126 14.37 7.16 9.16
CA LEU A 126 15.58 6.42 8.79
C LEU A 126 16.49 6.18 10.01
N ASP A 127 16.65 7.21 10.86
CA ASP A 127 17.43 7.12 12.10
C ASP A 127 16.79 6.14 13.09
N ASP A 128 15.46 6.13 13.20
CA ASP A 128 14.73 5.18 14.04
C ASP A 128 14.88 3.73 13.55
N ILE A 129 14.81 3.51 12.23
CA ILE A 129 15.05 2.19 11.63
C ILE A 129 16.50 1.75 11.91
N ALA A 130 17.47 2.64 11.68
CA ALA A 130 18.88 2.33 11.90
C ALA A 130 19.16 1.98 13.36
N ARG A 131 18.65 2.80 14.30
CA ARG A 131 18.80 2.59 15.74
C ARG A 131 18.13 1.31 16.23
N LYS A 132 16.88 1.06 15.84
CA LYS A 132 16.13 -0.14 16.31
C LYS A 132 16.65 -1.43 15.69
N SER A 133 17.16 -1.38 14.46
CA SER A 133 17.77 -2.55 13.81
C SER A 133 19.23 -2.74 14.18
N GLY A 134 19.92 -1.70 14.63
CA GLY A 134 21.38 -1.71 14.82
C GLY A 134 22.15 -1.90 13.51
N LEU A 135 21.59 -1.47 12.39
CA LEU A 135 22.16 -1.62 11.05
C LEU A 135 22.15 -0.27 10.32
N ASP A 136 23.12 -0.10 9.41
CA ASP A 136 23.17 1.07 8.54
C ASP A 136 22.02 1.06 7.53
N VAL A 137 21.44 2.24 7.32
CA VAL A 137 20.41 2.49 6.30
C VAL A 137 20.99 3.40 5.24
N LEU A 138 21.04 2.94 3.98
CA LEU A 138 21.38 3.80 2.85
C LEU A 138 20.20 4.71 2.51
N ASP A 139 20.46 6.00 2.29
CA ASP A 139 19.47 6.98 1.83
C ASP A 139 19.71 7.33 0.35
N LEU A 140 19.01 6.65 -0.56
CA LEU A 140 19.20 6.73 -2.02
C LEU A 140 18.15 7.65 -2.64
N ARG A 141 18.18 8.93 -2.25
CA ARG A 141 17.19 9.91 -2.66
C ARG A 141 17.14 10.10 -4.16
N LEU A 142 15.92 10.31 -4.66
CA LEU A 142 15.68 10.71 -6.03
C LEU A 142 16.35 12.07 -6.29
N VAL A 143 17.14 12.14 -7.35
CA VAL A 143 17.73 13.37 -7.89
C VAL A 143 16.91 13.85 -9.09
N ARG A 144 16.59 12.92 -10.00
CA ARG A 144 15.85 13.23 -11.23
C ARG A 144 14.99 12.06 -11.68
N GLU A 145 13.82 12.37 -12.23
CA GLU A 145 12.95 11.41 -12.92
C GLU A 145 13.27 11.44 -14.41
N HIS A 146 13.68 10.31 -15.00
CA HIS A 146 13.81 10.18 -16.46
C HIS A 146 12.56 9.54 -17.06
N HIS A 147 11.93 8.61 -16.34
CA HIS A 147 10.71 7.92 -16.76
C HIS A 147 9.90 7.42 -15.57
N ILE A 148 8.58 7.62 -15.60
CA ILE A 148 7.65 6.91 -14.71
C ILE A 148 6.40 6.66 -15.54
N ASP A 149 6.28 5.43 -16.01
CA ASP A 149 5.04 4.89 -16.55
C ASP A 149 4.55 3.76 -15.63
N LEU A 150 3.56 4.11 -14.81
CA LEU A 150 2.82 3.12 -14.00
C LEU A 150 1.65 2.55 -14.78
N ALA A 151 1.41 3.03 -16.00
CA ALA A 151 0.54 2.37 -16.95
C ALA A 151 1.36 1.34 -17.74
N PHE A 152 0.72 0.24 -18.15
CA PHE A 152 1.34 -0.79 -18.98
C PHE A 152 0.26 -1.36 -19.90
N SER A 153 0.64 -1.62 -21.14
CA SER A 153 -0.30 -2.10 -22.14
C SER A 153 -0.74 -3.52 -21.80
N LEU A 154 -2.05 -3.70 -21.67
CA LEU A 154 -2.68 -4.99 -21.38
C LEU A 154 -3.04 -5.78 -22.65
N VAL A 155 -2.98 -5.13 -23.81
CA VAL A 155 -3.29 -5.70 -25.12
C VAL A 155 -2.02 -5.75 -25.95
N VAL A 156 -1.72 -6.92 -26.52
CA VAL A 156 -0.55 -7.08 -27.39
C VAL A 156 -0.83 -6.41 -28.73
N ASP A 157 -0.48 -5.12 -28.85
CA ASP A 157 -0.03 -4.52 -30.12
C ASP A 157 0.48 -3.08 -29.91
N GLY A 158 1.81 -2.93 -30.01
CA GLY A 158 2.49 -1.93 -30.83
C GLY A 158 2.25 -0.41 -30.66
N ALA A 159 1.34 0.06 -29.81
CA ALA A 159 1.07 1.49 -29.70
C ALA A 159 2.10 2.18 -28.80
N ARG A 160 3.08 2.85 -29.43
CA ARG A 160 3.99 3.79 -28.76
C ARG A 160 3.18 4.85 -28.01
N HIS A 161 3.44 5.04 -26.72
CA HIS A 161 2.75 6.05 -25.94
C HIS A 161 3.58 7.33 -25.83
N ARG A 162 2.99 8.43 -26.29
CA ARG A 162 3.63 9.73 -26.40
C ARG A 162 3.69 10.39 -25.02
N ARG A 163 4.90 10.73 -24.58
CA ARG A 163 5.18 11.50 -23.37
C ARG A 163 4.37 12.81 -23.37
N PRO A 164 3.57 13.12 -22.33
CA PRO A 164 3.08 14.48 -22.13
C PRO A 164 4.30 15.41 -21.96
N PRO A 165 4.29 16.61 -22.55
CA PRO A 165 5.41 17.53 -22.42
C PRO A 165 5.72 17.78 -20.94
N ALA A 166 7.01 17.87 -20.60
CA ALA A 166 7.44 18.21 -19.25
C ALA A 166 6.91 19.61 -18.91
N LEU A 167 5.89 19.68 -18.06
CA LEU A 167 5.43 20.95 -17.51
C LEU A 167 6.56 21.57 -16.70
N ALA A 168 6.81 22.86 -16.90
CA ALA A 168 7.83 23.62 -16.21
C ALA A 168 7.66 23.50 -14.69
N GLN A 169 8.77 23.29 -13.99
CA GLN A 169 8.81 23.21 -12.53
C GLN A 169 8.48 24.59 -11.96
N VAL A 170 7.28 24.75 -11.42
CA VAL A 170 6.96 25.87 -10.54
C VAL A 170 6.85 25.32 -9.12
N GLU A 171 7.80 25.68 -8.26
CA GLU A 171 7.72 25.49 -6.81
C GLU A 171 6.74 26.51 -6.24
N VAL A 172 5.45 26.20 -6.33
CA VAL A 172 4.41 26.93 -5.58
C VAL A 172 4.01 26.05 -4.41
N ALA A 173 4.17 26.57 -3.19
CA ALA A 173 3.66 25.93 -1.98
C ALA A 173 2.20 25.49 -2.19
N ARG A 174 1.88 24.25 -1.81
CA ARG A 174 0.52 23.74 -1.95
C ARG A 174 -0.39 24.43 -0.92
N PRO A 175 -1.57 24.94 -1.29
CA PRO A 175 -2.54 25.42 -0.33
C PRO A 175 -2.99 24.30 0.61
N ALA A 176 -3.19 24.59 1.90
CA ALA A 176 -3.64 23.61 2.89
C ALA A 176 -4.97 22.91 2.51
N ALA A 177 -5.86 23.60 1.78
CA ALA A 177 -7.10 23.04 1.25
C ALA A 177 -6.86 21.85 0.30
N ALA A 178 -5.79 21.91 -0.51
CA ALA A 178 -5.47 20.84 -1.46
C ALA A 178 -4.92 19.58 -0.77
N ASP A 179 -4.41 19.69 0.46
CA ASP A 179 -4.02 18.52 1.23
C ASP A 179 -5.21 17.70 1.75
N ARG A 180 -6.36 18.34 2.06
CA ARG A 180 -7.59 17.61 2.44
C ARG A 180 -8.06 16.75 1.27
N VAL A 181 -7.99 17.30 0.06
CA VAL A 181 -8.32 16.60 -1.19
C VAL A 181 -7.37 15.43 -1.44
N VAL A 182 -6.06 15.63 -1.27
CA VAL A 182 -5.06 14.54 -1.37
C VAL A 182 -5.35 13.42 -0.38
N ALA A 183 -5.62 13.75 0.89
CA ALA A 183 -5.90 12.77 1.93
C ALA A 183 -7.17 11.95 1.63
N ALA A 184 -8.19 12.59 1.06
CA ALA A 184 -9.45 11.93 0.74
C ALA A 184 -9.36 11.03 -0.50
N LEU A 185 -8.50 11.37 -1.46
CA LEU A 185 -8.39 10.66 -2.73
C LEU A 185 -7.24 9.64 -2.78
N GLN A 186 -6.31 9.64 -1.82
CA GLN A 186 -5.10 8.80 -1.88
C GLN A 186 -5.38 7.30 -1.94
N ASP A 187 -6.46 6.85 -1.30
CA ASP A 187 -6.90 5.45 -1.29
C ASP A 187 -7.80 5.11 -2.50
N GLY A 188 -8.13 6.11 -3.30
CA GLY A 188 -9.00 6.00 -4.48
C GLY A 188 -10.42 6.50 -4.24
N ILE A 189 -11.23 6.36 -5.29
CA ILE A 189 -12.65 6.72 -5.29
C ILE A 189 -13.53 5.47 -5.16
N PRO A 190 -14.71 5.58 -4.53
CA PRO A 190 -15.66 4.48 -4.47
C PRO A 190 -16.19 4.13 -5.87
N LEU A 191 -16.48 2.84 -6.11
CA LEU A 191 -17.05 2.36 -7.37
C LEU A 191 -18.58 2.50 -7.35
N VAL A 192 -19.06 3.75 -7.39
CA VAL A 192 -20.48 4.15 -7.41
C VAL A 192 -20.71 5.21 -8.49
N GLU A 193 -21.96 5.47 -8.87
CA GLU A 193 -22.30 6.40 -9.98
C GLU A 193 -21.78 7.83 -9.76
N ARG A 194 -21.87 8.34 -8.52
CA ARG A 194 -21.41 9.69 -8.14
C ARG A 194 -20.34 9.62 -7.05
N PRO A 195 -19.10 9.26 -7.41
CA PRO A 195 -18.05 9.00 -6.43
C PRO A 195 -17.56 10.27 -5.73
N PHE A 196 -17.52 11.40 -6.43
CA PHE A 196 -17.09 12.68 -5.86
C PHE A 196 -18.13 13.24 -4.89
N ALA A 197 -19.43 13.13 -5.19
CA ALA A 197 -20.50 13.45 -4.25
C ALA A 197 -20.40 12.64 -2.94
N ASP A 198 -20.06 11.35 -3.03
CA ASP A 198 -19.88 10.51 -1.85
C ASP A 198 -18.71 10.96 -0.97
N ILE A 199 -17.59 11.32 -1.60
CA ILE A 199 -16.41 11.85 -0.91
C ILE A 199 -16.69 13.25 -0.34
N ALA A 200 -17.32 14.13 -1.12
CA ALA A 200 -17.67 15.48 -0.72
C ALA A 200 -18.55 15.49 0.54
N ARG A 201 -19.55 14.59 0.59
CA ARG A 201 -20.40 14.38 1.77
C ARG A 201 -19.60 13.96 3.00
N ARG A 202 -18.63 13.06 2.86
CA ARG A 202 -17.78 12.59 3.97
C ARG A 202 -16.82 13.66 4.48
N LEU A 203 -16.43 14.60 3.62
CA LEU A 203 -15.53 15.69 3.95
C LEU A 203 -16.25 16.97 4.38
N GLU A 204 -17.59 16.99 4.25
CA GLU A 204 -18.43 18.17 4.44
C GLU A 204 -17.97 19.35 3.56
N VAL A 205 -17.72 19.06 2.29
CA VAL A 205 -17.36 20.07 1.27
C VAL A 205 -18.32 19.99 0.09
N ASP A 206 -18.34 21.03 -0.74
CA ASP A 206 -19.09 21.03 -1.99
C ASP A 206 -18.43 20.12 -3.05
N GLU A 207 -19.24 19.39 -3.83
CA GLU A 207 -18.73 18.48 -4.87
C GLU A 207 -17.99 19.24 -5.99
N HIS A 208 -18.48 20.43 -6.37
CA HIS A 208 -17.82 21.24 -7.39
C HIS A 208 -16.49 21.78 -6.88
N GLU A 209 -16.40 22.18 -5.60
CA GLU A 209 -15.13 22.59 -4.98
C GLU A 209 -14.10 21.45 -4.95
N LEU A 210 -14.53 20.23 -4.57
CA LEU A 210 -13.68 19.04 -4.59
C LEU A 210 -13.16 18.73 -5.99
N LEU A 211 -14.04 18.73 -6.99
CA LEU A 211 -13.69 18.50 -8.39
C LEU A 211 -12.74 19.59 -8.92
N ALA A 212 -13.03 20.87 -8.66
CA ALA A 212 -12.19 21.99 -9.07
C ALA A 212 -10.79 21.90 -8.45
N SER A 213 -10.70 21.59 -7.15
CA SER A 213 -9.44 21.39 -6.45
C SER A 213 -8.65 20.21 -7.00
N THR A 214 -9.32 19.12 -7.36
CA THR A 214 -8.69 17.94 -7.96
C THR A 214 -8.15 18.24 -9.36
N ARG A 215 -8.90 18.99 -10.17
CA ARG A 215 -8.44 19.46 -11.50
C ARG A 215 -7.22 20.37 -11.37
N ALA A 216 -7.24 21.32 -10.43
CA ALA A 216 -6.11 22.20 -10.17
C ALA A 216 -4.84 21.42 -9.78
N LEU A 217 -4.96 20.34 -8.99
CA LEU A 217 -3.83 19.46 -8.67
C LEU A 217 -3.29 18.72 -9.90
N LEU A 218 -4.16 18.34 -10.85
CA LEU A 218 -3.77 17.70 -12.10
C LEU A 218 -3.09 18.69 -13.05
N GLU A 219 -3.64 19.90 -13.21
CA GLU A 219 -3.07 20.98 -14.03
C GLU A 219 -1.70 21.46 -13.51
N ARG A 220 -1.55 21.53 -12.18
CA ARG A 220 -0.26 21.84 -11.52
C ARG A 220 0.76 20.71 -11.60
N GLY A 221 0.37 19.52 -12.08
CA GLY A 221 1.22 18.33 -12.13
C GLY A 221 1.52 17.68 -10.77
N ASP A 222 0.74 17.99 -9.73
CA ASP A 222 0.79 17.30 -8.44
C ASP A 222 0.16 15.90 -8.54
N ILE A 223 -0.94 15.78 -9.29
CA ILE A 223 -1.49 14.53 -9.80
C ILE A 223 -0.94 14.32 -11.21
N ARG A 224 -0.29 13.18 -11.46
CA ARG A 224 0.24 12.81 -12.78
C ARG A 224 -0.85 12.30 -13.71
N ARG A 225 -1.73 11.43 -13.19
CA ARG A 225 -2.91 10.91 -13.89
C ARG A 225 -3.99 10.56 -12.88
N PHE A 226 -5.23 10.47 -13.34
CA PHE A 226 -6.36 10.00 -12.55
C PHE A 226 -7.01 8.84 -13.31
N GLY A 227 -7.05 7.64 -12.71
CA GLY A 227 -7.53 6.45 -13.41
C GLY A 227 -7.34 5.17 -12.60
N ALA A 228 -7.54 4.02 -13.24
CA ALA A 228 -7.34 2.71 -12.64
C ALA A 228 -5.86 2.44 -12.31
N VAL A 229 -5.62 1.83 -11.15
CA VAL A 229 -4.33 1.36 -10.67
C VAL A 229 -4.42 -0.16 -10.57
N LEU A 230 -3.66 -0.87 -11.40
CA LEU A 230 -3.78 -2.33 -11.55
C LEU A 230 -2.70 -3.11 -10.78
N ALA A 231 -3.01 -4.35 -10.45
CA ALA A 231 -2.08 -5.29 -9.85
C ALA A 231 -1.32 -6.07 -10.93
N HIS A 232 -0.13 -5.57 -11.30
CA HIS A 232 0.71 -6.15 -12.37
C HIS A 232 0.99 -7.66 -12.20
N ARG A 233 1.15 -8.15 -10.97
CA ARG A 233 1.40 -9.57 -10.69
C ARG A 233 0.22 -10.46 -11.09
N ALA A 234 -1.00 -10.03 -10.77
CA ALA A 234 -2.21 -10.78 -11.11
C ALA A 234 -2.48 -10.80 -12.63
N LEU A 235 -1.81 -9.92 -13.38
CA LEU A 235 -1.89 -9.80 -14.84
C LEU A 235 -0.69 -10.46 -15.57
N GLY A 236 0.06 -11.32 -14.87
CA GLY A 236 1.11 -12.17 -15.47
C GLY A 236 2.53 -11.59 -15.47
N PHE A 237 2.74 -10.38 -14.91
CA PHE A 237 4.08 -9.82 -14.70
C PHE A 237 4.62 -10.23 -13.33
N THR A 238 5.04 -11.48 -13.22
CA THR A 238 5.45 -12.10 -11.96
C THR A 238 6.89 -11.77 -11.56
N HIS A 239 7.75 -11.42 -12.53
CA HIS A 239 9.16 -11.11 -12.27
C HIS A 239 9.47 -9.63 -12.48
N ASN A 240 10.24 -9.07 -11.56
CA ASN A 240 10.74 -7.69 -11.64
C ASN A 240 12.20 -7.65 -11.19
N ALA A 241 12.99 -6.80 -11.83
CA ALA A 241 14.32 -6.44 -11.35
C ALA A 241 14.49 -4.93 -11.30
N MET A 242 15.26 -4.50 -10.31
CA MET A 242 15.83 -3.16 -10.28
C MET A 242 17.23 -3.29 -10.89
N CYS A 243 17.42 -2.75 -12.09
CA CYS A 243 18.75 -2.65 -12.70
C CYS A 243 19.36 -1.30 -12.33
N VAL A 244 20.59 -1.31 -11.85
CA VAL A 244 21.28 -0.10 -11.37
C VAL A 244 22.62 0.06 -12.09
N PHE A 245 22.98 1.30 -12.45
CA PHE A 245 24.20 1.62 -13.20
C PHE A 245 24.98 2.73 -12.49
N ALA A 246 26.30 2.57 -12.43
CA ALA A 246 27.23 3.57 -11.92
C ALA A 246 27.55 4.60 -13.02
N ALA A 247 26.51 5.28 -13.49
CA ALA A 247 26.61 6.28 -14.54
C ALA A 247 27.12 7.62 -13.97
N ASP A 248 28.19 8.16 -14.52
CA ASP A 248 28.68 9.47 -14.11
C ASP A 248 27.77 10.61 -14.59
N ALA A 249 28.06 11.84 -14.13
CA ALA A 249 27.28 13.01 -14.48
C ALA A 249 27.31 13.36 -15.99
N ALA A 250 28.29 12.88 -16.75
CA ALA A 250 28.40 13.15 -18.18
C ALA A 250 27.46 12.27 -19.01
N ILE A 251 27.20 11.03 -18.56
CA ILE A 251 26.41 10.06 -19.33
C ILE A 251 25.00 9.78 -18.77
N VAL A 252 24.77 10.06 -17.48
CA VAL A 252 23.54 9.64 -16.77
C VAL A 252 22.27 10.16 -17.42
N ASP A 253 22.25 11.41 -17.88
CA ASP A 253 21.05 12.03 -18.44
C ASP A 253 20.66 11.39 -19.78
N GLY A 254 21.59 11.36 -20.72
CA GLY A 254 21.35 10.77 -22.04
C GLY A 254 21.06 9.27 -21.96
N ALA A 255 21.70 8.56 -21.04
CA ALA A 255 21.41 7.15 -20.82
C ALA A 255 20.03 6.93 -20.20
N GLY A 256 19.64 7.76 -19.23
CA GLY A 256 18.31 7.72 -18.61
C GLY A 256 17.19 7.97 -19.61
N GLU A 257 17.37 8.91 -20.54
CA GLU A 257 16.44 9.17 -21.65
C GLU A 257 16.32 7.98 -22.60
N ARG A 258 17.43 7.33 -22.98
CA ARG A 258 17.38 6.13 -23.84
C ARG A 258 16.69 4.95 -23.15
N LEU A 259 16.94 4.76 -21.85
CA LEU A 259 16.25 3.73 -21.06
C LEU A 259 14.74 3.98 -20.98
N ALA A 260 14.32 5.25 -20.93
CA ALA A 260 12.91 5.65 -20.84
C ALA A 260 12.08 5.28 -22.08
N GLU A 261 12.73 5.08 -23.23
CA GLU A 261 12.06 4.75 -24.50
C GLU A 261 11.86 3.23 -24.67
N LEU A 262 12.39 2.40 -23.76
CA LEU A 262 12.29 0.94 -23.87
C LEU A 262 10.97 0.43 -23.28
N PRO A 263 10.21 -0.41 -24.02
CA PRO A 263 8.84 -0.79 -23.65
C PRO A 263 8.74 -1.68 -22.39
N PHE A 264 9.85 -2.31 -21.99
CA PHE A 264 9.93 -3.16 -20.80
C PHE A 264 10.53 -2.44 -19.57
N VAL A 265 10.85 -1.14 -19.70
CA VAL A 265 11.29 -0.27 -18.60
C VAL A 265 10.10 0.57 -18.13
N THR A 266 9.64 0.33 -16.90
CA THR A 266 8.47 1.06 -16.34
C THR A 266 8.85 2.29 -15.56
N LEU A 267 10.02 2.27 -14.91
CA LEU A 267 10.54 3.36 -14.09
C LEU A 267 12.01 3.59 -14.40
N CYS A 268 12.45 4.83 -14.52
CA CYS A 268 13.84 5.23 -14.70
C CYS A 268 14.17 6.48 -13.87
N TYR A 269 15.12 6.36 -12.95
CA TYR A 269 15.46 7.37 -11.95
C TYR A 269 16.96 7.60 -11.88
N GLN A 270 17.34 8.87 -11.71
CA GLN A 270 18.63 9.21 -11.13
C GLN A 270 18.48 9.33 -9.60
N ARG A 271 19.39 8.72 -8.85
CA ARG A 271 19.45 8.78 -7.39
C ARG A 271 20.83 9.19 -6.90
N ARG A 272 20.91 9.63 -5.65
CA ARG A 272 22.18 9.88 -4.96
C ARG A 272 22.94 8.56 -4.83
N ALA A 273 24.23 8.59 -5.17
CA ALA A 273 25.15 7.51 -4.83
C ALA A 273 25.61 7.65 -3.36
N ALA A 274 26.00 6.53 -2.76
CA ALA A 274 26.59 6.46 -1.42
C ALA A 274 27.93 5.72 -1.47
N PRO A 275 28.94 6.22 -2.20
CA PRO A 275 30.24 5.56 -2.33
C PRO A 275 30.99 5.53 -0.98
N PRO A 276 31.84 4.50 -0.73
CA PRO A 276 32.09 3.35 -1.59
C PRO A 276 31.00 2.25 -1.48
N ARG A 277 30.04 2.38 -0.55
CA ARG A 277 29.04 1.35 -0.23
C ARG A 277 28.07 1.07 -1.39
N TRP A 278 27.71 2.11 -2.15
CA TRP A 278 26.75 2.03 -3.25
C TRP A 278 27.05 3.07 -4.35
N PRO A 279 27.78 2.71 -5.43
CA PRO A 279 28.23 3.67 -6.45
C PRO A 279 27.19 3.99 -7.53
N TYR A 280 26.01 3.36 -7.48
CA TYR A 280 25.02 3.45 -8.56
C TYR A 280 24.16 4.71 -8.46
N THR A 281 23.99 5.37 -9.60
CA THR A 281 23.31 6.66 -9.76
C THR A 281 22.08 6.57 -10.66
N LEU A 282 22.02 5.61 -11.59
CA LEU A 282 20.91 5.41 -12.53
C LEU A 282 20.21 4.09 -12.24
N TYR A 283 18.90 4.11 -12.12
CA TYR A 283 18.07 2.98 -11.70
C TYR A 283 16.95 2.81 -12.70
N CYS A 284 16.72 1.60 -13.19
CA CYS A 284 15.52 1.28 -13.94
C CYS A 284 14.82 0.02 -13.44
N MET A 285 13.49 0.03 -13.46
CA MET A 285 12.66 -1.12 -13.13
C MET A 285 12.28 -1.84 -14.42
N ILE A 286 12.66 -3.12 -14.49
CA ILE A 286 12.40 -4.00 -15.63
C ILE A 286 11.45 -5.10 -15.19
N HIS A 287 10.43 -5.36 -15.99
CA HIS A 287 9.44 -6.41 -15.74
C HIS A 287 9.54 -7.51 -16.80
N GLY A 288 9.15 -8.72 -16.40
CA GLY A 288 9.10 -9.87 -17.29
C GLY A 288 8.28 -11.00 -16.71
N LYS A 289 8.06 -12.03 -17.53
CA LYS A 289 7.37 -13.26 -17.18
C LYS A 289 8.29 -14.28 -16.53
N SER A 290 9.61 -14.13 -16.69
CA SER A 290 10.63 -14.99 -16.06
C SER A 290 11.89 -14.21 -15.67
N ALA A 291 12.69 -14.77 -14.76
CA ALA A 291 13.98 -14.20 -14.38
C ALA A 291 14.96 -14.08 -15.58
N ASP A 292 14.94 -15.04 -16.51
CA ASP A 292 15.78 -15.01 -17.70
C ASP A 292 15.36 -13.92 -18.68
N GLN A 293 14.06 -13.70 -18.84
CA GLN A 293 13.56 -12.59 -19.65
C GLN A 293 13.99 -11.24 -19.06
N VAL A 294 13.88 -11.08 -17.73
CA VAL A 294 14.30 -9.85 -17.05
C VAL A 294 15.81 -9.62 -17.20
N ARG A 295 16.63 -10.68 -17.11
CA ARG A 295 18.07 -10.60 -17.39
C ARG A 295 18.34 -10.21 -18.85
N ALA A 296 17.67 -10.82 -19.81
CA ALA A 296 17.82 -10.48 -21.23
C ALA A 296 17.44 -9.02 -21.52
N HIS A 297 16.35 -8.53 -20.94
CA HIS A 297 15.95 -7.13 -21.04
C HIS A 297 16.93 -6.17 -20.36
N ALA A 298 17.56 -6.57 -19.24
CA ALA A 298 18.60 -5.77 -18.60
C ALA A 298 19.86 -5.65 -19.48
N GLU A 299 20.21 -6.71 -20.22
CA GLU A 299 21.28 -6.69 -21.23
C GLU A 299 20.96 -5.78 -22.41
N GLU A 300 19.75 -5.93 -22.94
CA GLU A 300 19.23 -5.09 -24.02
C GLU A 300 19.23 -3.61 -23.62
N ALA A 301 18.72 -3.31 -22.41
CA ALA A 301 18.69 -1.96 -21.85
C ALA A 301 20.08 -1.35 -21.74
N ALA A 302 21.06 -2.10 -21.23
CA ALA A 302 22.42 -1.62 -21.12
C ALA A 302 23.04 -1.28 -22.48
N ARG A 303 22.85 -2.15 -23.49
CA ARG A 303 23.34 -1.88 -24.85
C ARG A 303 22.65 -0.68 -25.49
N ALA A 304 21.32 -0.64 -25.46
CA ALA A 304 20.53 0.44 -26.06
C ALA A 304 20.83 1.80 -25.41
N ALA A 305 21.13 1.82 -24.11
CA ALA A 305 21.48 3.04 -23.39
C ALA A 305 22.97 3.41 -23.47
N GLY A 306 23.82 2.62 -24.12
CA GLY A 306 25.27 2.86 -24.16
C GLY A 306 25.95 2.67 -22.79
N LEU A 307 25.41 1.77 -21.97
CA LEU A 307 25.85 1.44 -20.61
C LEU A 307 26.45 0.02 -20.50
N ALA A 308 26.80 -0.62 -21.62
CA ALA A 308 27.29 -2.00 -21.63
C ALA A 308 28.56 -2.19 -20.78
N ASP A 309 29.46 -1.21 -20.83
CA ASP A 309 30.75 -1.21 -20.10
C ASP A 309 30.68 -0.49 -18.74
N VAL A 310 29.49 -0.01 -18.36
CA VAL A 310 29.30 0.72 -17.09
C VAL A 310 29.02 -0.30 -15.99
N PRO A 311 29.69 -0.20 -14.82
CA PRO A 311 29.40 -1.09 -13.69
C PRO A 311 27.92 -1.06 -13.33
N ARG A 312 27.30 -2.25 -13.23
CA ARG A 312 25.87 -2.40 -12.96
C ARG A 312 25.58 -3.57 -12.03
N ALA A 313 24.38 -3.61 -11.49
CA ALA A 313 23.82 -4.77 -10.81
C ALA A 313 22.35 -4.97 -11.20
N ILE A 314 21.91 -6.23 -11.24
CA ILE A 314 20.53 -6.61 -11.54
C ILE A 314 19.93 -7.22 -10.28
N LEU A 315 19.07 -6.47 -9.59
CA LEU A 315 18.51 -6.86 -8.31
C LEU A 315 17.12 -7.44 -8.52
N ILE A 316 17.07 -8.76 -8.73
CA ILE A 316 15.83 -9.51 -8.91
C ILE A 316 15.07 -9.56 -7.58
N GLY A 317 13.77 -9.29 -7.63
CA GLY A 317 12.91 -9.37 -6.45
C GLY A 317 12.75 -10.82 -5.99
N ALA A 318 13.06 -11.10 -4.72
CA ALA A 318 12.90 -12.42 -4.12
C ALA A 318 11.62 -12.51 -3.29
N ARG A 319 11.42 -11.59 -2.33
CA ARG A 319 10.28 -11.61 -1.41
C ARG A 319 9.69 -10.22 -1.19
N CYS A 320 8.37 -10.16 -0.97
CA CYS A 320 7.65 -8.93 -0.66
C CYS A 320 7.18 -8.98 0.80
N PHE A 321 7.67 -8.08 1.64
CA PHE A 321 7.26 -7.96 3.05
C PHE A 321 6.18 -6.90 3.26
N LYS A 322 6.12 -5.88 2.38
CA LYS A 322 5.10 -4.83 2.40
C LYS A 322 4.94 -4.23 1.02
N GLN A 323 3.71 -4.05 0.58
CA GLN A 323 3.38 -3.32 -0.64
C GLN A 323 2.02 -2.64 -0.46
N ARG A 324 2.04 -1.32 -0.34
CA ARG A 324 0.85 -0.47 -0.29
C ARG A 324 1.10 0.86 -1.00
N GLY A 325 0.04 1.63 -1.23
CA GLY A 325 0.17 3.00 -1.72
C GLY A 325 1.00 3.86 -0.77
N ALA A 326 1.69 4.87 -1.33
CA ALA A 326 2.35 5.87 -0.51
C ALA A 326 1.32 6.71 0.24
N HIS A 327 1.48 6.82 1.56
CA HIS A 327 0.71 7.73 2.38
C HIS A 327 1.52 9.03 2.53
N TYR A 328 1.18 10.04 1.74
CA TYR A 328 1.89 11.33 1.73
C TYR A 328 1.56 12.20 2.94
N ARG A 329 0.54 11.78 3.70
CA ARG A 329 0.31 12.17 5.07
C ARG A 329 0.56 10.94 5.94
N ALA A 330 1.50 11.06 6.89
CA ALA A 330 1.18 10.53 8.21
C ALA A 330 -0.21 11.07 8.54
N ALA A 331 -1.12 10.30 9.12
CA ALA A 331 -2.11 10.98 9.94
C ALA A 331 -1.31 11.93 10.83
N ALA A 332 -1.45 13.23 10.59
CA ALA A 332 -0.71 14.23 11.32
C ALA A 332 -1.06 13.94 12.78
N GLY A 333 -0.09 13.38 13.51
CA GLY A 333 -0.26 12.91 14.88
C GLY A 333 -0.86 11.50 15.08
N ARG A 334 -0.20 10.41 14.66
CA ARG A 334 -0.53 9.07 15.23
C ARG A 334 0.52 8.44 16.13
N THR A 335 1.78 8.88 16.12
CA THR A 335 2.81 8.32 17.02
C THR A 335 3.35 9.36 18.01
N ALA A 336 3.74 10.55 17.55
CA ALA A 336 4.05 11.67 18.45
C ALA A 336 2.79 12.14 19.20
N ALA A 337 1.65 12.30 18.51
CA ALA A 337 0.40 12.62 19.18
C ALA A 337 -0.23 11.43 19.93
N ARG A 338 0.20 10.17 19.79
CA ARG A 338 -0.25 9.14 20.75
C ARG A 338 0.47 9.26 22.09
N VAL A 339 1.73 9.70 22.07
CA VAL A 339 2.49 9.98 23.29
C VAL A 339 2.04 11.34 23.86
N ASP A 340 1.93 12.38 23.03
CA ASP A 340 1.50 13.73 23.45
C ASP A 340 -0.02 13.83 23.73
N ALA A 341 -0.90 13.11 23.01
CA ALA A 341 -2.34 13.14 23.32
C ALA A 341 -2.71 12.27 24.52
N VAL A 342 -1.86 11.32 24.93
CA VAL A 342 -1.95 10.68 26.25
C VAL A 342 -1.39 11.61 27.35
N HIS A 343 -0.32 12.37 27.07
CA HIS A 343 0.20 13.39 27.99
C HIS A 343 -0.71 14.63 28.15
N GLY A 344 -1.56 14.93 27.17
CA GLY A 344 -2.54 16.01 27.18
C GLY A 344 -3.98 15.58 27.52
N LEU A 345 -4.16 14.46 28.22
CA LEU A 345 -5.45 14.12 28.83
C LEU A 345 -5.59 14.94 30.12
N ASP A 346 -6.70 15.67 30.25
CA ASP A 346 -7.09 16.24 31.53
C ASP A 346 -7.77 15.16 32.41
N ASP A 347 -8.03 15.47 33.67
CA ASP A 347 -8.62 14.50 34.59
C ASP A 347 -10.05 14.09 34.20
N VAL A 348 -10.74 14.91 33.42
CA VAL A 348 -12.07 14.61 32.88
C VAL A 348 -11.94 13.54 31.79
N ASP A 349 -11.01 13.72 30.85
CA ASP A 349 -10.76 12.77 29.76
C ASP A 349 -10.30 11.40 30.30
N ARG A 350 -9.42 11.37 31.32
CA ARG A 350 -9.00 10.11 31.97
C ARG A 350 -10.19 9.37 32.59
N ARG A 351 -11.02 10.07 33.37
CA ARG A 351 -12.22 9.49 33.99
C ARG A 351 -13.22 8.96 32.97
N LEU A 352 -13.40 9.66 31.85
CA LEU A 352 -14.25 9.19 30.76
C LEU A 352 -13.71 7.88 30.16
N ILE A 353 -12.41 7.81 29.87
CA ILE A 353 -11.78 6.62 29.31
C ILE A 353 -11.87 5.43 30.28
N ASP A 354 -11.61 5.65 31.57
CA ASP A 354 -11.68 4.59 32.59
C ASP A 354 -13.09 4.00 32.74
N VAL A 355 -14.13 4.83 32.70
CA VAL A 355 -15.52 4.38 32.84
C VAL A 355 -16.03 3.69 31.58
N LEU A 356 -15.60 4.14 30.40
CA LEU A 356 -16.11 3.65 29.12
C LEU A 356 -15.37 2.42 28.57
N GLN A 357 -14.28 2.00 29.20
CA GLN A 357 -13.55 0.77 28.83
C GLN A 357 -14.41 -0.50 28.96
N ASP A 358 -15.36 -0.50 29.90
CA ASP A 358 -16.26 -1.63 30.15
C ASP A 358 -17.55 -1.57 29.28
N GLY A 359 -17.66 -0.56 28.41
CA GLY A 359 -18.80 -0.32 27.53
C GLY A 359 -19.78 0.74 28.05
N ILE A 360 -20.91 0.88 27.34
CA ILE A 360 -22.02 1.77 27.71
C ILE A 360 -23.30 0.96 27.86
N ALA A 361 -24.18 1.39 28.77
CA ALA A 361 -25.52 0.83 28.88
C ALA A 361 -26.35 1.23 27.65
N VAL A 362 -27.18 0.31 27.17
CA VAL A 362 -28.12 0.58 26.07
C VAL A 362 -29.45 1.05 26.70
N GLU A 363 -29.53 2.34 26.97
CA GLU A 363 -30.67 3.03 27.59
C GLU A 363 -30.85 4.43 26.99
N ASP A 364 -31.92 5.14 27.36
CA ASP A 364 -32.26 6.46 26.79
C ASP A 364 -31.16 7.53 27.00
N HIS A 365 -30.37 7.39 28.06
CA HIS A 365 -29.27 8.27 28.44
C HIS A 365 -27.95 7.49 28.58
N PRO A 366 -27.38 6.98 27.48
CA PRO A 366 -26.30 5.99 27.50
C PRO A 366 -24.97 6.56 28.03
N PHE A 367 -24.83 7.89 28.10
CA PHE A 367 -23.65 8.57 28.63
C PHE A 367 -23.85 9.08 30.05
N ALA A 368 -25.04 8.94 30.67
CA ALA A 368 -25.33 9.49 31.99
C ALA A 368 -24.37 8.99 33.08
N ALA A 369 -23.95 7.72 33.03
CA ALA A 369 -22.98 7.18 33.97
C ALA A 369 -21.59 7.83 33.80
N ALA A 370 -21.12 7.98 32.56
CA ALA A 370 -19.85 8.64 32.24
C ALA A 370 -19.89 10.14 32.58
N ALA A 371 -21.02 10.81 32.30
CA ALA A 371 -21.29 12.20 32.64
C ALA A 371 -21.19 12.45 34.15
N ARG A 372 -21.86 11.61 34.97
CA ARG A 372 -21.78 11.67 36.43
C ARG A 372 -20.37 11.44 36.95
N ALA A 373 -19.66 10.44 36.41
CA ALA A 373 -18.30 10.12 36.84
C ALA A 373 -17.28 11.21 36.47
N ALA A 374 -17.48 11.88 35.33
CA ALA A 374 -16.61 12.93 34.86
C ALA A 374 -16.98 14.35 35.37
N GLY A 375 -18.19 14.50 35.94
CA GLY A 375 -18.68 15.77 36.49
C GLY A 375 -19.15 16.76 35.42
N ILE A 376 -19.64 16.27 34.28
CA ILE A 376 -20.02 17.05 33.09
C ILE A 376 -21.40 16.61 32.57
N GLY A 377 -21.98 17.38 31.63
CA GLY A 377 -23.22 16.98 30.93
C GLY A 377 -22.98 15.96 29.81
N GLU A 378 -24.02 15.22 29.41
CA GLU A 378 -23.91 14.19 28.35
C GLU A 378 -23.46 14.75 26.99
N ASP A 379 -23.92 15.93 26.60
CA ASP A 379 -23.48 16.60 25.36
C ASP A 379 -21.97 16.86 25.36
N GLU A 380 -21.42 17.22 26.52
CA GLU A 380 -20.00 17.45 26.73
C GLU A 380 -19.20 16.13 26.71
N VAL A 381 -19.78 15.03 27.21
CA VAL A 381 -19.20 13.68 27.06
C VAL A 381 -19.06 13.34 25.58
N VAL A 382 -20.12 13.49 24.78
CA VAL A 382 -20.12 13.17 23.35
C VAL A 382 -19.09 14.03 22.61
N ARG A 383 -19.07 15.34 22.89
CA ARG A 383 -18.12 16.28 22.28
C ARG A 383 -16.67 15.90 22.60
N ARG A 384 -16.38 15.54 23.85
CA ARG A 384 -15.03 15.12 24.28
C ARG A 384 -14.62 13.78 23.68
N LEU A 385 -15.52 12.80 23.62
CA LEU A 385 -15.24 11.52 22.95
C LEU A 385 -14.97 11.70 21.45
N GLY A 386 -15.69 12.62 20.79
CA GLY A 386 -15.42 13.04 19.42
C GLY A 386 -14.01 13.62 19.27
N ALA A 387 -13.65 14.58 20.13
CA ALA A 387 -12.31 15.18 20.13
C ALA A 387 -11.19 14.16 20.42
N LEU A 388 -11.41 13.21 21.35
CA LEU A 388 -10.47 12.13 21.65
C LEU A 388 -10.30 11.16 20.46
N ARG A 389 -11.37 10.91 19.69
CA ARG A 389 -11.32 10.13 18.45
C ARG A 389 -10.56 10.87 17.35
N GLU A 390 -10.82 12.16 17.17
CA GLU A 390 -10.13 13.01 16.19
C GLU A 390 -8.64 13.15 16.49
N ARG A 391 -8.27 13.25 17.77
CA ARG A 391 -6.88 13.27 18.25
C ARG A 391 -6.18 11.91 18.15
N GLY A 392 -6.91 10.84 17.82
CA GLY A 392 -6.36 9.48 17.72
C GLY A 392 -6.04 8.82 19.06
N VAL A 393 -6.52 9.37 20.19
CA VAL A 393 -6.49 8.72 21.51
C VAL A 393 -7.41 7.51 21.49
N LEU A 394 -8.65 7.71 21.01
CA LEU A 394 -9.59 6.61 20.72
C LEU A 394 -9.46 6.19 19.26
N SER A 395 -9.18 4.92 19.00
CA SER A 395 -9.14 4.39 17.62
C SER A 395 -10.52 4.29 16.99
N ARG A 396 -11.54 4.03 17.82
CA ARG A 396 -12.96 3.98 17.48
C ARG A 396 -13.80 4.11 18.74
N PHE A 397 -15.05 4.52 18.58
CA PHE A 397 -16.07 4.44 19.62
C PHE A 397 -17.34 3.89 18.98
N GLY A 398 -17.79 2.72 19.43
CA GLY A 398 -18.89 1.99 18.80
C GLY A 398 -18.89 0.50 19.16
N PRO A 399 -19.90 -0.26 18.70
CA PRO A 399 -20.05 -1.66 19.06
C PRO A 399 -18.85 -2.49 18.60
N LEU A 400 -18.34 -3.32 19.51
CA LEU A 400 -17.48 -4.44 19.18
C LEU A 400 -18.38 -5.67 19.06
N PHE A 401 -18.53 -6.20 17.85
CA PHE A 401 -19.28 -7.42 17.63
C PHE A 401 -18.42 -8.63 17.97
N ASP A 402 -18.92 -9.46 18.88
CA ASP A 402 -18.39 -10.81 19.10
C ASP A 402 -18.87 -11.69 17.95
N VAL A 403 -18.08 -11.73 16.88
CA VAL A 403 -18.43 -12.40 15.62
C VAL A 403 -18.72 -13.90 15.83
N GLU A 404 -18.19 -14.53 16.87
CA GLU A 404 -18.52 -15.93 17.23
C GLU A 404 -19.97 -16.07 17.72
N ARG A 405 -20.51 -15.07 18.42
CA ARG A 405 -21.92 -15.06 18.85
C ARG A 405 -22.90 -14.86 17.69
N PHE A 406 -22.42 -14.34 16.57
CA PHE A 406 -23.17 -14.24 15.32
C PHE A 406 -23.02 -15.50 14.43
N GLY A 407 -22.41 -16.57 14.95
CA GLY A 407 -22.24 -17.85 14.27
C GLY A 407 -20.90 -18.01 13.54
N GLY A 408 -20.10 -16.94 13.44
CA GLY A 408 -18.77 -16.97 12.85
C GLY A 408 -17.80 -17.86 13.63
N HIS A 409 -16.73 -18.29 12.98
CA HIS A 409 -15.72 -19.16 13.57
C HIS A 409 -14.34 -18.61 13.29
N PHE A 410 -13.55 -18.47 14.36
CA PHE A 410 -12.13 -18.17 14.26
C PHE A 410 -11.33 -19.36 14.72
N THR A 411 -10.35 -19.73 13.91
CA THR A 411 -9.36 -20.72 14.33
C THR A 411 -7.97 -20.25 13.97
N LEU A 412 -7.03 -20.53 14.87
CA LEU A 412 -5.62 -20.38 14.58
C LEU A 412 -5.17 -21.65 13.85
N VAL A 413 -4.42 -21.48 12.77
CA VAL A 413 -3.97 -22.59 11.95
C VAL A 413 -2.46 -22.53 11.89
N ALA A 414 -1.82 -23.68 12.07
CA ALA A 414 -0.38 -23.82 11.97
C ALA A 414 -0.03 -24.80 10.86
N MET A 415 1.00 -24.49 10.06
CA MET A 415 1.49 -25.34 8.98
C MET A 415 2.99 -25.53 9.09
N GLN A 416 3.44 -26.74 8.82
CA GLN A 416 4.85 -27.05 8.63
C GLN A 416 5.16 -26.96 7.14
N VAL A 417 5.80 -25.86 6.76
CA VAL A 417 6.10 -25.53 5.38
C VAL A 417 7.59 -25.72 5.13
N PRO A 418 8.01 -26.60 4.19
CA PRO A 418 9.41 -26.72 3.83
C PRO A 418 9.98 -25.37 3.40
N ALA A 419 11.17 -25.00 3.87
CA ALA A 419 11.78 -23.69 3.60
C ALA A 419 11.85 -23.37 2.09
N ALA A 420 12.09 -24.37 1.25
CA ALA A 420 12.14 -24.23 -0.21
C ALA A 420 10.78 -23.88 -0.86
N ARG A 421 9.67 -24.13 -0.17
CA ARG A 421 8.30 -23.83 -0.63
C ARG A 421 7.62 -22.75 0.20
N PHE A 422 8.35 -22.09 1.10
CA PHE A 422 7.80 -21.16 2.08
C PHE A 422 7.06 -20.01 1.41
N ASP A 423 7.68 -19.36 0.42
CA ASP A 423 7.08 -18.20 -0.25
C ASP A 423 5.88 -18.58 -1.10
N ASP A 424 5.97 -19.69 -1.85
CA ASP A 424 4.87 -20.19 -2.68
C ASP A 424 3.65 -20.53 -1.81
N VAL A 425 3.86 -21.29 -0.75
CA VAL A 425 2.78 -21.71 0.16
C VAL A 425 2.21 -20.52 0.93
N THR A 426 3.05 -19.58 1.37
CA THR A 426 2.60 -18.34 2.03
C THR A 426 1.76 -17.49 1.08
N ALA A 427 2.14 -17.38 -0.19
CA ALA A 427 1.36 -16.69 -1.20
C ALA A 427 0.01 -17.38 -1.47
N LEU A 428 -0.02 -18.70 -1.52
CA LEU A 428 -1.25 -19.49 -1.64
C LEU A 428 -2.19 -19.28 -0.44
N ILE A 429 -1.65 -19.27 0.78
CA ILE A 429 -2.42 -19.00 2.01
C ILE A 429 -2.95 -17.56 2.02
N ASN A 430 -2.13 -16.57 1.67
CA ASN A 430 -2.54 -15.16 1.66
C ASN A 430 -3.59 -14.85 0.59
N ALA A 431 -3.75 -15.69 -0.43
CA ALA A 431 -4.76 -15.56 -1.45
C ALA A 431 -6.14 -16.11 -1.03
N VAL A 432 -6.22 -16.81 0.11
CA VAL A 432 -7.49 -17.34 0.64
C VAL A 432 -8.28 -16.22 1.33
N PRO A 433 -9.49 -15.86 0.86
CA PRO A 433 -10.25 -14.73 1.40
C PRO A 433 -10.55 -14.83 2.91
N GLU A 434 -10.74 -16.06 3.40
CA GLU A 434 -11.03 -16.33 4.80
C GLU A 434 -9.80 -16.24 5.72
N VAL A 435 -8.59 -16.06 5.17
CA VAL A 435 -7.37 -15.83 5.96
C VAL A 435 -7.27 -14.36 6.33
N ALA A 436 -7.49 -14.05 7.61
CA ALA A 436 -7.45 -12.68 8.12
C ALA A 436 -6.02 -12.16 8.28
N HIS A 437 -5.15 -12.98 8.89
CA HIS A 437 -3.76 -12.66 9.17
C HIS A 437 -2.88 -13.89 9.01
N ASN A 438 -1.68 -13.71 8.49
CA ASN A 438 -0.69 -14.78 8.31
C ASN A 438 0.67 -14.32 8.87
N TYR A 439 1.38 -15.23 9.52
CA TYR A 439 2.57 -14.95 10.28
C TYR A 439 3.62 -16.05 10.12
N ALA A 440 4.86 -15.65 9.90
CA ALA A 440 6.00 -16.56 10.03
C ALA A 440 6.36 -16.81 11.50
N ARG A 441 6.85 -18.01 11.82
CA ARG A 441 7.35 -18.40 13.15
C ARG A 441 8.65 -19.20 13.04
N GLU A 442 9.57 -18.97 13.97
CA GLU A 442 10.74 -19.83 14.17
C GLU A 442 10.35 -21.08 14.97
N HIS A 443 9.62 -21.98 14.31
CA HIS A 443 9.13 -23.23 14.89
C HIS A 443 8.95 -24.29 13.81
N ALA A 444 8.82 -25.57 14.17
CA ALA A 444 8.56 -26.65 13.21
C ALA A 444 7.29 -26.40 12.39
N PHE A 445 6.28 -25.82 13.02
CA PHE A 445 5.19 -25.11 12.35
C PHE A 445 5.62 -23.66 12.11
N ASN A 446 6.12 -23.37 10.91
CA ASN A 446 6.74 -22.09 10.60
C ASN A 446 5.80 -21.08 9.91
N VAL A 447 4.58 -21.48 9.57
CA VAL A 447 3.52 -20.59 9.06
C VAL A 447 2.29 -20.72 9.94
N TRP A 448 1.81 -19.60 10.47
CA TRP A 448 0.65 -19.52 11.36
C TRP A 448 -0.31 -18.48 10.83
N PHE A 449 -1.58 -18.80 10.69
CA PHE A 449 -2.57 -17.86 10.19
C PHE A 449 -3.91 -18.01 10.92
N VAL A 450 -4.69 -16.95 10.93
CA VAL A 450 -6.03 -16.94 11.51
C VAL A 450 -7.04 -17.07 10.39
N LEU A 451 -7.85 -18.12 10.44
CA LEU A 451 -9.05 -18.25 9.61
C LEU A 451 -10.24 -17.60 10.30
N ALA A 452 -11.02 -16.86 9.52
CA ALA A 452 -12.27 -16.24 9.92
C ALA A 452 -13.36 -16.66 8.93
N THR A 453 -14.33 -17.46 9.38
CA THR A 453 -15.40 -17.97 8.52
C THR A 453 -16.77 -17.73 9.14
N GLU A 454 -17.82 -17.83 8.33
CA GLU A 454 -19.21 -17.69 8.77
C GLU A 454 -19.70 -18.87 9.62
N THR A 455 -19.06 -20.04 9.50
CA THR A 455 -19.40 -21.25 10.25
C THR A 455 -18.17 -22.15 10.47
N PRO A 456 -18.17 -23.02 11.51
CA PRO A 456 -17.12 -24.03 11.70
C PRO A 456 -17.02 -25.01 10.53
N ALA A 457 -18.16 -25.39 9.92
CA ALA A 457 -18.17 -26.28 8.75
C ALA A 457 -17.44 -25.65 7.54
N ARG A 458 -17.60 -24.33 7.33
CA ARG A 458 -16.85 -23.59 6.32
C ARG A 458 -15.36 -23.55 6.64
N ALA A 459 -14.97 -23.35 7.90
CA ALA A 459 -13.55 -23.40 8.29
C ALA A 459 -12.91 -24.75 7.95
N GLN A 460 -13.58 -25.86 8.29
CA GLN A 460 -13.11 -27.20 7.95
C GLN A 460 -13.00 -27.41 6.43
N GLN A 461 -13.91 -26.84 5.64
CA GLN A 461 -13.80 -26.90 4.18
C GLN A 461 -12.61 -26.08 3.67
N VAL A 462 -12.42 -24.86 4.17
CA VAL A 462 -11.30 -23.98 3.78
C VAL A 462 -9.96 -24.61 4.15
N LEU A 463 -9.85 -25.25 5.32
CA LEU A 463 -8.64 -25.99 5.71
C LEU A 463 -8.33 -27.11 4.71
N ARG A 464 -9.32 -27.93 4.35
CA ARG A 464 -9.14 -28.96 3.30
C ARG A 464 -8.75 -28.36 1.95
N ASP A 465 -9.32 -27.22 1.59
CA ASP A 465 -9.00 -26.52 0.34
C ASP A 465 -7.54 -26.02 0.36
N ILE A 466 -7.07 -25.48 1.50
CA ILE A 466 -5.67 -25.08 1.72
C ILE A 466 -4.73 -26.29 1.65
N GLU A 467 -5.09 -27.40 2.27
CA GLU A 467 -4.29 -28.64 2.22
C GLU A 467 -4.17 -29.18 0.79
N GLN A 468 -5.27 -29.16 0.03
CA GLN A 468 -5.25 -29.54 -1.38
C GLN A 468 -4.44 -28.57 -2.24
N LEU A 469 -4.55 -27.27 -1.99
CA LEU A 469 -3.87 -26.23 -2.75
C LEU A 469 -2.36 -26.26 -2.53
N THR A 470 -1.93 -26.45 -1.28
CA THR A 470 -0.52 -26.39 -0.90
C THR A 470 0.15 -27.76 -0.94
N GLY A 471 -0.62 -28.85 -0.83
CA GLY A 471 -0.15 -30.21 -0.63
C GLY A 471 0.46 -30.43 0.76
N LEU A 472 0.13 -29.59 1.74
CA LEU A 472 0.69 -29.61 3.08
C LEU A 472 -0.44 -29.63 4.12
N ALA A 473 -0.25 -30.41 5.19
CA ALA A 473 -1.23 -30.53 6.25
C ALA A 473 -1.39 -29.24 7.05
N THR A 474 -2.61 -28.97 7.48
CA THR A 474 -2.97 -27.91 8.41
C THR A 474 -3.19 -28.48 9.80
N LEU A 475 -2.64 -27.82 10.81
CA LEU A 475 -2.97 -28.07 12.20
C LEU A 475 -3.98 -27.01 12.66
N ASP A 476 -5.23 -27.45 12.79
CA ASP A 476 -6.33 -26.63 13.30
C ASP A 476 -6.20 -26.49 14.83
N LEU A 477 -6.10 -25.25 15.32
CA LEU A 477 -5.97 -24.89 16.73
C LEU A 477 -7.15 -23.98 17.12
N PRO A 478 -8.38 -24.52 17.16
CA PRO A 478 -9.56 -23.74 17.50
C PRO A 478 -9.48 -23.27 18.94
N ARG A 479 -10.00 -22.07 19.18
CA ARG A 479 -10.08 -21.52 20.52
C ARG A 479 -11.18 -22.24 21.30
N GLU A 480 -10.81 -23.17 22.17
CA GLU A 480 -11.78 -23.92 23.00
C GLU A 480 -12.44 -23.05 24.08
N ARG A 481 -11.64 -22.20 24.74
CA ARG A 481 -12.12 -21.32 25.80
C ARG A 481 -11.26 -20.07 25.87
N ALA A 482 -11.90 -18.91 25.79
CA ALA A 482 -11.25 -17.64 26.10
C ALA A 482 -11.27 -17.41 27.62
N PHE A 483 -10.10 -17.27 28.25
CA PHE A 483 -9.98 -16.94 29.68
C PHE A 483 -10.00 -15.43 29.93
N HIS A 484 -9.47 -14.65 28.98
CA HIS A 484 -9.47 -13.19 29.03
C HIS A 484 -9.38 -12.63 27.60
N LEU A 485 -10.30 -11.73 27.25
CA LEU A 485 -10.28 -10.97 26.00
C LEU A 485 -10.51 -9.51 26.36
N GLY A 486 -9.43 -8.75 26.42
CA GLY A 486 -9.44 -7.37 26.84
C GLY A 486 -8.04 -6.94 27.25
N LEU A 487 -7.73 -5.67 27.06
CA LEU A 487 -6.57 -5.03 27.68
C LEU A 487 -7.12 -3.83 28.43
N ARG A 488 -7.16 -3.92 29.75
CA ARG A 488 -7.54 -2.80 30.61
C ARG A 488 -6.30 -2.01 30.97
N LEU A 489 -6.35 -0.71 30.73
CA LEU A 489 -5.29 0.22 31.12
C LEU A 489 -5.92 1.22 32.08
N GLN A 490 -5.48 1.24 33.32
CA GLN A 490 -5.87 2.28 34.27
C GLN A 490 -4.99 3.50 33.99
N LEU A 491 -5.60 4.63 33.61
CA LEU A 491 -4.90 5.83 33.14
C LEU A 491 -4.73 6.92 34.20
#